data_AF-A0A1P8B3W1-F1
#
_entry.id   AF-A0A1P8B3W1-F1
#
_cell.length_a   1.000
_cell.length_b   1.000
_cell.length_c   1.000
_cell.angle_alpha   90.00
_cell.angle_beta   90.00
_cell.angle_gamma   90.00
#
_symmetry.space_group_name_H-M   'P 1'
#
loop_
_entity.id
_entity.type
_entity.pdbx_description
1 polymer ?
#
loop_
_entity_poly.entity_id
_entity_poly.type
_entity_poly.pdbx_seq_one_letter_code
_entity_poly.pdbx_strand_id
1 'polypeptide(L)'
;MKRGILEVFLIDAHGITHTNFIGTPVYYVLLQCGTKEYRSKMSKGDNDNALWNQKFVFDFPMSQWKKLTYIKLRILDKELFNDGGFVGETIIHLGGIITEGRDRGYIEIKPAPYNVVLEDDTFKGELKVGLRFIATDKLQRKAWELKMEAKNSEELMISPIQNLMKLPLLRFLLYCFRKTKQYQLKEN
;
A
#
# COMPACT_ATOMS: atom_id res chain seq x y z
N MET A 1 16.00 -2.82 -12.81
CA MET A 1 16.31 -1.44 -12.37
C MET A 1 15.58 -1.16 -11.06
N LYS A 2 16.20 -0.44 -10.12
CA LYS A 2 15.56 -0.10 -8.83
C LYS A 2 14.42 0.90 -9.04
N ARG A 3 13.23 0.61 -8.53
CA ARG A 3 12.04 1.48 -8.65
C ARG A 3 11.51 1.83 -7.27
N GLY A 4 10.88 2.99 -7.20
CA GLY A 4 10.09 3.41 -6.05
C GLY A 4 8.65 3.59 -6.49
N ILE A 5 7.72 3.09 -5.70
CA ILE A 5 6.28 3.19 -5.95
C ILE A 5 5.68 3.96 -4.79
N LEU A 6 5.08 5.11 -5.06
CA LEU A 6 4.23 5.82 -4.12
C LEU A 6 2.77 5.51 -4.46
N GLU A 7 2.09 4.87 -3.55
CA GLU A 7 0.65 4.71 -3.59
C GLU A 7 0.00 5.79 -2.73
N VAL A 8 -1.02 6.44 -3.29
CA VAL A 8 -1.75 7.51 -2.66
C VAL A 8 -3.19 7.07 -2.54
N PHE A 9 -3.72 7.06 -1.32
CA PHE A 9 -5.09 6.69 -1.05
C PHE A 9 -5.88 7.95 -0.68
N LEU A 10 -6.62 8.47 -1.65
CA LEU A 10 -7.51 9.61 -1.51
C LEU A 10 -8.85 9.12 -0.97
N ILE A 11 -9.19 9.49 0.26
CA ILE A 11 -10.39 8.97 0.93
C ILE A 11 -11.55 9.95 0.74
N ASP A 12 -11.57 11.00 1.54
CA ASP A 12 -12.64 11.97 1.65
C ASP A 12 -12.07 13.36 1.93
N ALA A 13 -12.94 14.36 1.83
CA ALA A 13 -12.70 15.71 2.30
C ALA A 13 -13.88 16.15 3.15
N HIS A 14 -13.60 17.01 4.13
CA HIS A 14 -14.58 17.57 5.05
C HIS A 14 -14.38 19.09 5.16
N GLY A 15 -15.46 19.86 5.17
CA GLY A 15 -15.43 21.31 5.35
C GLY A 15 -14.87 22.10 4.16
N ILE A 16 -14.97 21.57 2.94
CA ILE A 16 -14.34 22.16 1.73
C ILE A 16 -15.27 23.02 0.86
N THR A 17 -16.53 23.23 1.23
CA THR A 17 -17.50 23.93 0.37
C THR A 17 -17.17 25.39 0.17
N HIS A 18 -17.10 25.83 -1.08
CA HIS A 18 -17.22 27.24 -1.44
C HIS A 18 -18.68 27.64 -1.61
N THR A 19 -18.97 28.91 -1.38
CA THR A 19 -20.28 29.52 -1.62
C THR A 19 -20.66 29.38 -3.10
N ASN A 20 -21.23 28.23 -3.46
CA ASN A 20 -21.86 28.06 -4.75
C ASN A 20 -23.18 28.82 -4.69
N PHE A 21 -23.23 29.97 -5.35
CA PHE A 21 -24.47 30.76 -5.46
C PHE A 21 -25.59 29.97 -6.14
N ILE A 22 -25.25 28.95 -6.97
CA ILE A 22 -26.22 28.14 -7.73
C ILE A 22 -25.68 26.70 -7.89
N GLY A 23 -26.48 25.69 -7.50
CA GLY A 23 -26.25 24.27 -7.82
C GLY A 23 -25.53 23.44 -6.75
N THR A 24 -25.57 22.11 -6.91
CA THR A 24 -24.87 21.15 -6.04
C THR A 24 -23.43 20.95 -6.55
N PRO A 25 -22.39 21.17 -5.72
CA PRO A 25 -21.00 21.00 -6.13
C PRO A 25 -20.68 19.57 -6.59
N VAL A 26 -19.80 19.44 -7.58
CA VAL A 26 -19.27 18.16 -8.05
C VAL A 26 -17.75 18.21 -8.08
N TYR A 27 -17.14 17.67 -7.03
CA TYR A 27 -15.71 17.76 -6.79
C TYR A 27 -14.92 16.64 -7.47
N TYR A 28 -13.72 16.97 -7.96
CA TYR A 28 -12.69 16.01 -8.32
C TYR A 28 -11.31 16.54 -7.94
N VAL A 29 -10.33 15.64 -7.79
CA VAL A 29 -8.98 15.97 -7.34
C VAL A 29 -7.98 15.68 -8.45
N LEU A 30 -7.09 16.62 -8.72
CA LEU A 30 -5.89 16.42 -9.52
C LEU A 30 -4.71 16.13 -8.60
N LEU A 31 -4.09 14.96 -8.76
CA LEU A 31 -2.93 14.52 -7.99
C LEU A 31 -1.69 14.62 -8.88
N GLN A 32 -0.76 15.49 -8.53
CA GLN A 32 0.47 15.72 -9.29
C GLN A 32 1.70 15.33 -8.47
N CYS A 33 2.53 14.44 -9.01
CA CYS A 33 3.82 14.07 -8.45
C CYS A 33 4.85 13.97 -9.57
N GLY A 34 5.82 14.90 -9.58
CA GLY A 34 6.78 15.02 -10.68
C GLY A 34 6.09 15.26 -12.02
N THR A 35 6.40 14.43 -13.00
CA THR A 35 5.85 14.53 -14.36
C THR A 35 4.54 13.77 -14.57
N LYS A 36 3.99 13.14 -13.51
CA LYS A 36 2.74 12.38 -13.60
C LYS A 36 1.64 13.14 -12.90
N GLU A 37 0.47 13.14 -13.53
CA GLU A 37 -0.75 13.68 -13.00
C GLU A 37 -1.87 12.65 -13.15
N TYR A 38 -2.72 12.53 -12.14
CA TYR A 38 -3.91 11.71 -12.18
C TYR A 38 -5.13 12.53 -11.76
N ARG A 39 -6.29 12.20 -12.34
CA ARG A 39 -7.57 12.77 -11.98
C ARG A 39 -8.41 11.74 -11.24
N SER A 40 -9.04 12.14 -10.13
CA SER A 40 -10.00 11.30 -9.44
C SER A 40 -11.31 11.18 -10.19
N LYS A 41 -12.13 10.20 -9.78
CA LYS A 41 -13.56 10.22 -10.10
C LYS A 41 -14.21 11.49 -9.53
N MET A 42 -15.37 11.83 -10.07
CA MET A 42 -16.20 12.90 -9.52
C MET A 42 -16.91 12.42 -8.24
N SER A 43 -17.03 13.29 -7.25
CA SER A 43 -17.84 13.12 -6.05
C SER A 43 -18.85 14.27 -5.98
N LYS A 44 -20.13 13.96 -5.79
CA LYS A 44 -21.10 15.00 -5.43
C LYS A 44 -20.75 15.50 -4.02
N GLY A 45 -20.81 16.81 -3.81
CA GLY A 45 -20.68 17.39 -2.48
C GLY A 45 -21.96 17.22 -1.69
N ASP A 46 -21.84 16.80 -0.43
CA ASP A 46 -22.95 16.68 0.52
C ASP A 46 -22.51 17.20 1.89
N ASN A 47 -23.21 18.23 2.39
CA ASN A 47 -22.92 18.89 3.67
C ASN A 47 -21.43 19.20 3.89
N ASP A 48 -20.80 19.81 2.89
CA ASP A 48 -19.38 20.17 2.84
C ASP A 48 -18.37 19.03 2.78
N ASN A 49 -18.86 17.84 2.45
CA ASN A 49 -18.05 16.63 2.36
C ASN A 49 -18.02 16.09 0.93
N ALA A 50 -16.93 15.40 0.60
CA ALA A 50 -16.76 14.69 -0.66
C ALA A 50 -16.09 13.34 -0.39
N LEU A 51 -16.48 12.29 -1.11
CA LEU A 51 -15.96 10.93 -0.93
C LEU A 51 -15.47 10.37 -2.27
N TRP A 52 -14.16 10.12 -2.36
CA TRP A 52 -13.55 9.49 -3.53
C TRP A 52 -13.22 8.03 -3.29
N ASN A 53 -12.62 7.71 -2.14
CA ASN A 53 -12.17 6.37 -1.78
C ASN A 53 -11.42 5.68 -2.94
N GLN A 54 -10.39 6.34 -3.45
CA GLN A 54 -9.67 5.99 -4.68
C GLN A 54 -8.16 5.92 -4.45
N LYS A 55 -7.52 4.92 -5.06
CA LYS A 55 -6.08 4.70 -4.97
C LYS A 55 -5.38 5.06 -6.27
N PHE A 56 -4.23 5.74 -6.17
CA PHE A 56 -3.37 6.12 -7.28
C PHE A 56 -1.96 5.58 -7.08
N VAL A 57 -1.25 5.31 -8.17
CA VAL A 57 0.08 4.69 -8.13
C VAL A 57 1.05 5.50 -8.97
N PHE A 58 2.00 6.14 -8.30
CA PHE A 58 3.10 6.85 -8.92
C PHE A 58 4.35 5.97 -8.88
N ASP A 59 4.74 5.47 -10.04
CA ASP A 59 5.92 4.62 -10.19
C ASP A 59 7.02 5.33 -10.98
N PHE A 60 8.18 5.51 -10.34
CA PHE A 60 9.35 6.16 -10.92
C PHE A 60 10.64 5.38 -10.62
N PRO A 61 11.67 5.48 -11.48
CA PRO A 61 13.01 5.00 -11.15
C PRO A 61 13.52 5.59 -9.83
N MET A 62 14.22 4.78 -9.02
CA MET A 62 14.72 5.21 -7.68
C MET A 62 15.60 6.48 -7.74
N SER A 63 16.32 6.70 -8.84
CA SER A 63 17.13 7.90 -9.06
C SER A 63 16.31 9.20 -9.16
N GLN A 64 15.08 9.13 -9.65
CA GLN A 64 14.22 10.30 -9.81
C GLN A 64 13.57 10.73 -8.49
N TRP A 65 13.30 9.80 -7.58
CA TRP A 65 12.69 10.08 -6.27
C TRP A 65 13.46 11.08 -5.41
N LYS A 66 14.77 11.26 -5.63
CA LYS A 66 15.54 12.33 -4.96
C LYS A 66 15.06 13.74 -5.31
N LYS A 67 14.45 13.92 -6.49
CA LYS A 67 13.93 15.20 -6.98
C LYS A 67 12.42 15.38 -6.74
N LEU A 68 11.72 14.30 -6.36
CA LEU A 68 10.29 14.31 -6.11
C LEU A 68 10.03 14.65 -4.64
N THR A 69 10.04 15.94 -4.31
CA THR A 69 10.02 16.44 -2.93
C THR A 69 8.64 16.51 -2.31
N TYR A 70 7.57 16.58 -3.12
CA TYR A 70 6.19 16.65 -2.66
C TYR A 70 5.23 16.02 -3.68
N ILE A 71 4.02 15.73 -3.21
CA ILE A 71 2.84 15.52 -4.03
C ILE A 71 1.87 16.68 -3.79
N LYS A 72 1.25 17.18 -4.86
CA LYS A 72 0.24 18.22 -4.81
C LYS A 72 -1.12 17.61 -5.16
N LEU A 73 -2.13 17.88 -4.33
CA LEU A 73 -3.52 17.47 -4.55
C LEU A 73 -4.37 18.73 -4.68
N ARG A 74 -4.96 18.97 -5.85
CA ARG A 74 -5.82 20.13 -6.12
C ARG A 74 -7.26 19.69 -6.21
N ILE A 75 -8.13 20.28 -5.39
CA ILE A 75 -9.57 20.03 -5.40
C ILE A 75 -10.21 21.03 -6.35
N LEU A 76 -11.05 20.54 -7.27
CA LEU A 76 -11.81 21.37 -8.20
C LEU A 76 -13.28 21.00 -8.17
N ASP A 77 -14.16 21.99 -8.25
CA ASP A 77 -15.59 21.85 -8.50
C ASP A 77 -15.88 22.03 -9.99
N LYS A 78 -16.42 20.99 -10.62
CA LYS A 78 -16.78 21.02 -12.04
C LYS A 78 -17.87 22.06 -12.34
N GLU A 79 -18.81 22.26 -11.42
CA GLU A 79 -19.96 23.13 -11.63
C GLU A 79 -19.64 24.61 -11.35
N LEU A 80 -18.46 24.87 -10.77
CA LEU A 80 -17.96 26.22 -10.51
C LEU A 80 -17.22 26.75 -11.76
N PHE A 81 -17.82 27.74 -12.44
CA PHE A 81 -17.26 28.33 -13.65
C PHE A 81 -16.10 29.32 -13.39
N ASN A 82 -15.99 29.83 -12.16
CA ASN A 82 -14.97 30.80 -11.78
C ASN A 82 -13.63 30.10 -11.47
N ASP A 83 -12.54 30.69 -11.95
CA ASP A 83 -11.15 30.22 -11.74
C ASP A 83 -10.94 28.72 -12.03
N GLY A 84 -11.54 28.23 -13.12
CA GLY A 84 -11.47 26.81 -13.49
C GLY A 84 -12.07 25.84 -12.47
N GLY A 85 -12.84 26.35 -11.52
CA GLY A 85 -13.45 25.61 -10.44
C GLY A 85 -12.54 25.33 -9.26
N PHE A 86 -11.48 26.11 -9.03
CA PHE A 86 -10.56 25.87 -7.93
C PHE A 86 -11.26 25.94 -6.55
N VAL A 87 -11.09 24.89 -5.75
CA VAL A 87 -11.63 24.81 -4.38
C VAL A 87 -10.52 24.95 -3.33
N GLY A 88 -9.33 24.46 -3.64
CA GLY A 88 -8.19 24.50 -2.73
C GLY A 88 -7.17 23.43 -3.08
N GLU A 89 -6.01 23.47 -2.43
CA GLU A 89 -4.97 22.47 -2.62
C GLU A 89 -4.30 22.01 -1.32
N THR A 90 -3.78 20.79 -1.32
CA THR A 90 -2.98 20.21 -0.26
C THR A 90 -1.64 19.79 -0.84
N ILE A 91 -0.55 20.20 -0.21
CA ILE A 91 0.81 19.78 -0.59
C ILE A 91 1.37 18.88 0.53
N ILE A 92 1.77 17.66 0.18
CA ILE A 92 2.36 16.72 1.13
C ILE A 92 3.83 16.49 0.76
N HIS A 93 4.74 16.86 1.66
CA HIS A 93 6.18 16.63 1.47
C HIS A 93 6.53 15.15 1.60
N LEU A 94 7.26 14.64 0.62
CA LEU A 94 7.61 13.22 0.50
C LEU A 94 9.01 12.89 1.04
N GLY A 95 9.82 13.90 1.40
CA GLY A 95 11.24 13.70 1.74
C GLY A 95 11.48 12.65 2.83
N GLY A 96 10.79 12.77 3.97
CA GLY A 96 10.87 11.80 5.07
C GLY A 96 10.33 10.42 4.68
N ILE A 97 9.23 10.38 3.94
CA ILE A 97 8.56 9.15 3.48
C ILE A 97 9.48 8.35 2.55
N ILE A 98 10.09 9.03 1.58
CA ILE A 98 10.98 8.40 0.60
C ILE A 98 12.26 7.92 1.27
N THR A 99 12.84 8.72 2.17
CA THR A 99 14.08 8.37 2.88
C THR A 99 13.86 7.12 3.74
N GLU A 100 12.86 7.15 4.62
CA GLU A 100 12.56 6.04 5.50
C GLU A 100 12.10 4.79 4.72
N GLY A 101 11.26 4.98 3.71
CA GLY A 101 10.78 3.89 2.87
C GLY A 101 11.89 3.25 2.03
N ARG A 102 12.90 4.02 1.59
CA ARG A 102 14.10 3.49 0.95
C ARG A 102 14.94 2.68 1.93
N ASP A 103 15.01 3.07 3.19
CA ASP A 103 15.83 2.41 4.21
C ASP A 103 15.18 1.12 4.73
N ARG A 104 13.87 1.13 4.98
CA ARG A 104 13.14 -0.07 5.43
C ARG A 104 12.67 -1.00 4.30
N GLY A 105 12.64 -0.49 3.08
CA GLY A 105 12.09 -1.17 1.90
C GLY A 105 10.62 -0.83 1.64
N TYR A 106 9.89 -0.40 2.67
CA TYR A 106 8.59 0.25 2.53
C TYR A 106 8.29 1.12 3.75
N ILE A 107 7.36 2.06 3.61
CA ILE A 107 6.74 2.80 4.70
C ILE A 107 5.25 3.00 4.39
N GLU A 108 4.42 3.00 5.41
CA GLU A 108 3.00 3.29 5.31
C GLU A 108 2.62 4.38 6.32
N ILE A 109 1.94 5.40 5.82
CA ILE A 109 1.30 6.44 6.61
C ILE A 109 -0.19 6.17 6.52
N LYS A 110 -0.76 5.82 7.67
CA LYS A 110 -2.20 5.61 7.79
C LYS A 110 -2.94 6.88 7.36
N PRO A 111 -4.15 6.74 6.79
CA PRO A 111 -4.91 7.91 6.35
C PRO A 111 -5.11 8.94 7.46
N ALA A 112 -4.69 10.17 7.19
CA ALA A 112 -4.75 11.29 8.10
C ALA A 112 -5.32 12.52 7.39
N PRO A 113 -5.99 13.43 8.10
CA PRO A 113 -6.44 14.69 7.54
C PRO A 113 -5.26 15.61 7.28
N TYR A 114 -5.29 16.31 6.15
CA TYR A 114 -4.37 17.38 5.78
C TYR A 114 -5.17 18.64 5.47
N ASN A 115 -4.70 19.80 5.93
CA ASN A 115 -5.38 21.06 5.65
C ASN A 115 -5.45 21.33 4.15
N VAL A 116 -6.59 21.88 3.72
CA VAL A 116 -6.77 22.40 2.36
C VAL A 116 -6.49 23.90 2.41
N VAL A 117 -5.59 24.35 1.53
CA VAL A 117 -5.16 25.74 1.40
C VAL A 117 -5.93 26.40 0.27
N LEU A 118 -6.47 27.58 0.54
CA LEU A 118 -7.17 28.42 -0.43
C LEU A 118 -6.19 29.32 -1.18
N GLU A 119 -6.70 30.09 -2.14
CA GLU A 119 -5.90 31.01 -2.95
C GLU A 119 -5.33 32.19 -2.13
N ASP A 120 -5.99 32.56 -1.04
CA ASP A 120 -5.57 33.61 -0.09
C ASP A 120 -4.68 33.09 1.04
N ASP A 121 -4.09 31.89 0.88
CA ASP A 121 -3.26 31.17 1.86
C ASP A 121 -3.99 30.83 3.18
N THR A 122 -5.31 31.02 3.26
CA THR A 122 -6.10 30.57 4.41
C THR A 122 -6.42 29.08 4.30
N PHE A 123 -6.79 28.47 5.43
CA PHE A 123 -7.16 27.05 5.47
C PHE A 123 -8.67 26.89 5.51
N LYS A 124 -9.19 25.90 4.78
CA LYS A 124 -10.61 25.58 4.80
C LYS A 124 -10.86 24.09 4.61
N GLY A 125 -11.22 23.43 5.70
CA GLY A 125 -11.47 22.01 5.69
C GLY A 125 -10.20 21.17 5.60
N GLU A 126 -10.41 19.88 5.43
CA GLU A 126 -9.36 18.87 5.43
C GLU A 126 -9.59 17.83 4.34
N LEU A 127 -8.48 17.34 3.78
CA LEU A 127 -8.41 16.27 2.80
C LEU A 127 -7.73 15.06 3.45
N LYS A 128 -8.45 13.94 3.57
CA LYS A 128 -7.92 12.73 4.18
C LYS A 128 -7.18 11.88 3.17
N VAL A 129 -5.88 11.70 3.40
CA VAL A 129 -4.99 11.00 2.49
C VAL A 129 -4.14 9.98 3.25
N GLY A 130 -4.06 8.76 2.73
CA GLY A 130 -3.07 7.75 3.13
C GLY A 130 -1.94 7.65 2.10
N LEU A 131 -0.74 7.34 2.56
CA LEU A 131 0.43 7.20 1.68
C LEU A 131 1.16 5.89 1.97
N ARG A 132 1.58 5.19 0.92
CA ARG A 132 2.45 4.02 1.05
C ARG A 132 3.57 4.12 0.03
N PHE A 133 4.82 4.08 0.49
CA PHE A 133 5.97 4.07 -0.40
C PHE A 133 6.68 2.72 -0.34
N ILE A 134 7.05 2.19 -1.50
CA ILE A 134 7.66 0.87 -1.66
C ILE A 134 8.93 1.00 -2.49
N ALA A 135 10.06 0.55 -1.94
CA ALA A 135 11.31 0.37 -2.67
C ALA A 135 11.42 -1.07 -3.18
N THR A 136 11.17 -1.26 -4.48
CA THR A 136 10.97 -2.60 -5.05
C THR A 136 12.18 -3.51 -4.91
N ASP A 137 13.39 -2.95 -4.94
CA ASP A 137 14.64 -3.71 -4.84
C ASP A 137 14.86 -4.31 -3.44
N LYS A 138 14.42 -3.63 -2.39
CA LYS A 138 14.51 -4.17 -1.02
C LYS A 138 13.43 -5.22 -0.74
N LEU A 139 12.22 -5.05 -1.26
CA LEU A 139 11.19 -6.08 -1.13
C LEU A 139 11.58 -7.38 -1.85
N GLN A 140 12.16 -7.29 -3.05
CA GLN A 140 12.65 -8.47 -3.77
C GLN A 140 13.76 -9.22 -3.02
N ARG A 141 14.69 -8.49 -2.37
CA ARG A 141 15.74 -9.09 -1.54
C ARG A 141 15.16 -9.80 -0.32
N LYS A 142 14.28 -9.15 0.44
CA LYS A 142 13.60 -9.75 1.59
C LYS A 142 12.82 -11.01 1.20
N ALA A 143 12.11 -10.99 0.07
CA ALA A 143 11.39 -12.16 -0.44
C ALA A 143 12.33 -13.31 -0.81
N TRP A 144 13.50 -13.01 -1.39
CA TRP A 144 14.52 -14.01 -1.71
C TRP A 144 15.14 -14.62 -0.44
N GLU A 145 15.50 -13.79 0.54
CA GLU A 145 16.05 -14.22 1.84
C GLU A 145 15.07 -15.14 2.57
N LEU A 146 13.79 -14.77 2.67
CA LEU A 146 12.74 -15.61 3.26
C LEU A 146 12.57 -16.93 2.52
N LYS A 147 12.67 -16.92 1.18
CA LYS A 147 12.59 -18.14 0.38
C LYS A 147 13.80 -19.06 0.60
N MET A 148 15.00 -18.51 0.77
CA MET A 148 16.19 -19.29 1.11
C MET A 148 16.11 -19.85 2.53
N GLU A 149 15.62 -19.06 3.50
CA GLU A 149 15.41 -19.49 4.87
C GLU A 149 14.38 -20.62 4.96
N ALA A 150 13.26 -20.49 4.26
CA ALA A 150 12.26 -21.56 4.14
C ALA A 150 12.87 -22.84 3.55
N LYS A 151 13.62 -22.74 2.44
CA LYS A 151 14.28 -23.90 1.82
C LYS A 151 15.30 -24.55 2.75
N ASN A 152 16.12 -23.76 3.45
CA ASN A 152 17.08 -24.28 4.42
C ASN A 152 16.37 -24.96 5.60
N SER A 153 15.24 -24.41 6.07
CA SER A 153 14.44 -25.02 7.13
C SER A 153 13.79 -26.34 6.71
N GLU A 154 13.33 -26.45 5.46
CA GLU A 154 12.81 -27.70 4.89
C GLU A 154 13.92 -28.75 4.77
N GLU A 155 15.10 -28.38 4.27
CA GLU A 155 16.27 -29.28 4.17
C GLU A 155 16.73 -29.75 5.56
N LEU A 156 16.76 -28.84 6.54
CA LEU A 156 17.05 -29.19 7.93
C LEU A 156 15.97 -30.06 8.58
N MET A 157 14.69 -29.94 8.20
CA MET A 157 13.61 -30.81 8.71
C MET A 157 13.60 -32.18 8.04
N ILE A 158 13.97 -32.27 6.77
CA ILE A 158 14.08 -33.55 6.05
C ILE A 158 15.27 -34.35 6.58
N SER A 159 16.37 -33.71 7.00
CA SER A 159 17.60 -34.42 7.38
C SER A 159 17.46 -35.34 8.62
N PRO A 160 16.75 -35.01 9.71
CA PRO A 160 16.47 -35.94 10.79
C PRO A 160 15.43 -36.98 10.40
N ILE A 161 14.39 -36.61 9.63
CA ILE A 161 13.31 -37.55 9.24
C ILE A 161 13.86 -38.66 8.34
N GLN A 162 14.75 -38.33 7.40
CA GLN A 162 15.40 -39.34 6.56
C GLN A 162 16.30 -40.25 7.38
N ASN A 163 16.99 -39.74 8.41
CA ASN A 163 17.79 -40.58 9.30
C ASN A 163 16.92 -41.44 10.23
N LEU A 164 15.76 -40.93 10.68
CA LEU A 164 14.81 -41.67 11.51
C LEU A 164 14.20 -42.86 10.74
N MET A 165 13.87 -42.67 9.45
CA MET A 165 13.37 -43.74 8.58
C MET A 165 14.46 -44.75 8.16
N LYS A 166 15.74 -44.39 8.32
CA LYS A 166 16.88 -45.30 8.10
C LYS A 166 17.25 -46.12 9.33
N LEU A 167 16.71 -45.82 10.52
CA LEU A 167 16.94 -46.65 11.70
C LEU A 167 16.38 -48.06 11.44
N PRO A 168 17.22 -49.11 11.47
CA PRO A 168 16.75 -50.48 11.28
C PRO A 168 15.70 -50.85 12.33
N LEU A 169 15.75 -50.25 13.51
CA LEU A 169 14.73 -50.38 14.55
C LEU A 169 13.34 -49.90 14.11
N LEU A 170 13.22 -48.86 13.28
CA LEU A 170 11.89 -48.44 12.78
C LEU A 170 11.33 -49.44 11.78
N ARG A 171 12.19 -49.99 10.90
CA ARG A 171 11.81 -51.10 10.02
C ARG A 171 11.43 -52.35 10.83
N PHE A 172 12.15 -52.62 11.91
CA PHE A 172 11.88 -53.73 12.81
C PHE A 172 10.57 -53.52 13.58
N LEU A 173 10.31 -52.31 14.08
CA LEU A 173 9.05 -51.95 14.74
C LEU A 173 7.87 -52.08 13.77
N LEU A 174 7.99 -51.57 12.53
CA LEU A 174 6.96 -51.73 11.50
C LEU A 174 6.76 -53.20 11.10
N TYR A 175 7.83 -54.00 11.05
CA TYR A 175 7.77 -55.43 10.79
C TYR A 175 7.06 -56.18 11.93
N CYS A 176 7.41 -55.90 13.19
CA CYS A 176 6.75 -56.47 14.36
C CYS A 176 5.27 -56.10 14.42
N PHE A 177 4.91 -54.85 14.11
CA PHE A 177 3.51 -54.40 14.08
C PHE A 177 2.69 -55.08 12.97
N ARG A 178 3.30 -55.35 11.80
CA ARG A 178 2.65 -56.11 10.74
C ARG A 178 2.47 -57.57 11.12
N LYS A 179 3.43 -58.16 11.82
CA LYS A 179 3.34 -59.56 12.24
C LYS A 179 2.29 -59.77 13.33
N THR A 180 2.17 -58.87 14.31
CA THR A 180 1.13 -58.97 15.35
C THR A 180 -0.28 -58.90 14.76
N LYS A 181 -0.51 -58.10 13.70
CA LYS A 181 -1.79 -58.13 12.98
C LYS A 181 -2.06 -59.46 12.28
N GLN A 182 -1.04 -60.19 11.84
CA GLN A 182 -1.23 -61.47 11.17
C GLN A 182 -1.52 -62.62 12.15
N TYR A 183 -0.98 -62.56 13.38
CA TYR A 183 -1.30 -63.56 14.41
C TYR A 183 -2.71 -63.39 14.98
N GLN A 184 -3.20 -62.16 15.11
CA GLN A 184 -4.59 -61.92 15.54
C GLN A 184 -5.65 -62.40 14.53
N LEU A 185 -5.27 -62.66 13.28
CA LEU A 185 -6.20 -63.18 12.26
C LEU A 185 -6.16 -64.71 12.11
N LYS A 186 -5.32 -65.42 12.89
CA LYS A 186 -5.16 -66.88 12.75
C LYS A 186 -5.53 -67.68 14.00
N GLU A 187 -5.93 -67.02 15.08
CA GLU A 187 -6.48 -67.66 16.29
C GLU A 187 -7.99 -67.42 16.46
N ASN A 188 -8.69 -67.10 15.37
CA ASN A 188 -10.16 -67.20 15.27
C ASN A 188 -10.52 -68.19 14.16
#